data_AF-W4SKP5-F1
#
_entry.id   AF-W4SKP5-F1
#
_cell.length_a   1.000
_cell.length_b   1.000
_cell.length_c   1.000
_cell.angle_alpha   90.00
_cell.angle_beta   90.00
_cell.angle_gamma   90.00
#
_symmetry.space_group_name_H-M   'P 1'
#
loop_
_entity.id
_entity.type
_entity.pdbx_description
1 polymer ?
#
loop_
_entity_poly.entity_id
_entity_poly.type
_entity_poly.pdbx_seq_one_letter_code
_entity_poly.pdbx_strand_id
1 'polypeptide(L)'
;MLVATLVRAGRKAISTANSRAHVETACSTASGPYSAMTEHTPPPWKRGKPKGKSASTPLTASQKAAAKQRAEEAGRPYPNLVDNMWASRQPK
;
A
#
# COMPACT_ATOMS: atom_id res chain seq x y z
N MET A 1 16.17 -57.77 0.12
CA MET A 1 17.32 -58.32 -0.63
C MET A 1 17.34 -57.63 -1.98
N LEU A 2 18.44 -56.87 -2.26
CA LEU A 2 18.92 -56.34 -3.55
C LEU A 2 17.97 -55.38 -4.33
N VAL A 3 18.26 -54.08 -4.50
CA VAL A 3 19.29 -53.42 -5.38
C VAL A 3 19.22 -53.95 -6.82
N ALA A 4 19.28 -53.21 -7.91
CA ALA A 4 19.77 -51.89 -8.29
C ALA A 4 19.05 -51.53 -9.63
N THR A 5 19.16 -50.40 -10.32
CA THR A 5 20.35 -49.64 -10.72
C THR A 5 19.90 -48.27 -11.26
N LEU A 6 20.53 -47.24 -10.71
CA LEU A 6 20.73 -45.92 -11.29
C LEU A 6 21.41 -46.05 -12.67
N VAL A 7 21.08 -45.17 -13.65
CA VAL A 7 22.02 -44.51 -14.58
C VAL A 7 21.23 -43.64 -15.56
N ARG A 8 21.40 -42.32 -15.47
CA ARG A 8 21.75 -41.52 -16.64
C ARG A 8 22.55 -40.29 -16.21
N ALA A 9 23.84 -40.35 -16.52
CA ALA A 9 24.72 -39.20 -16.68
C ALA A 9 24.03 -38.12 -17.55
N GLY A 10 23.99 -36.86 -17.15
CA GLY A 10 25.15 -35.99 -17.03
C GLY A 10 25.22 -35.09 -18.27
N ARG A 11 25.36 -33.78 -18.08
CA ARG A 11 26.25 -32.91 -18.86
C ARG A 11 26.23 -31.46 -18.34
N LYS A 12 27.41 -31.10 -17.82
CA LYS A 12 28.16 -29.86 -18.07
C LYS A 12 27.56 -28.53 -17.60
N ALA A 13 28.06 -28.13 -16.44
CA ALA A 13 28.66 -26.83 -16.14
C ALA A 13 28.62 -25.77 -17.24
N ILE A 14 28.05 -24.62 -16.91
CA ILE A 14 28.66 -23.33 -17.24
C ILE A 14 28.74 -22.53 -15.94
N SER A 15 29.97 -22.52 -15.42
CA SER A 15 30.48 -21.50 -14.52
C SER A 15 30.41 -20.16 -15.24
N THR A 16 29.60 -19.24 -14.72
CA THR A 16 29.88 -17.81 -14.87
C THR A 16 30.06 -17.27 -13.48
N ALA A 17 31.27 -17.45 -12.95
CA ALA A 17 31.79 -16.58 -11.93
C ALA A 17 31.69 -15.14 -12.47
N ASN A 18 30.79 -14.34 -11.89
CA ASN A 18 30.81 -12.90 -12.09
C ASN A 18 31.95 -12.33 -11.24
N SER A 19 33.17 -12.64 -11.65
CA SER A 19 34.39 -12.07 -11.12
C SER A 19 34.78 -10.90 -12.01
N ARG A 20 34.23 -9.72 -11.70
CA ARG A 20 34.96 -8.47 -11.91
C ARG A 20 35.07 -7.79 -10.57
N ALA A 21 36.17 -8.10 -9.91
CA ALA A 21 36.70 -7.32 -8.81
C ALA A 21 36.80 -5.86 -9.26
N HIS A 22 35.91 -5.02 -8.73
CA HIS A 22 36.22 -3.62 -8.57
C HIS A 22 37.13 -3.52 -7.34
N VAL A 23 38.43 -3.67 -7.60
CA VAL A 23 39.46 -3.18 -6.70
C VAL A 23 39.22 -1.69 -6.47
N GLU A 24 39.30 -1.35 -5.21
CA GLU A 24 38.90 -0.09 -4.59
C GLU A 24 39.60 1.12 -5.23
N THR A 25 38.84 2.18 -5.44
CA THR A 25 39.37 3.53 -5.24
C THR A 25 38.49 4.18 -4.20
N ALA A 26 38.94 4.06 -2.94
CA ALA A 26 38.49 4.93 -1.88
C ALA A 26 38.92 6.36 -2.22
N CYS A 27 38.03 7.10 -2.87
CA CYS A 27 37.94 8.54 -2.69
C CYS A 27 36.67 8.77 -1.87
N SER A 28 36.85 8.90 -0.55
CA SER A 28 35.87 9.50 0.34
C SER A 28 35.49 10.87 -0.21
N THR A 29 34.49 10.92 -1.08
CA THR A 29 33.76 12.15 -1.36
C THR A 29 32.93 12.38 -0.12
N ALA A 30 33.39 13.29 0.72
CA ALA A 30 32.74 13.73 1.93
C ALA A 30 31.25 13.96 1.66
N SER A 31 30.42 13.02 2.09
CA SER A 31 28.98 13.19 2.20
C SER A 31 28.78 14.26 3.25
N GLY A 32 28.71 15.52 2.82
CA GLY A 32 28.30 16.62 3.67
C GLY A 32 26.95 16.29 4.32
N PRO A 33 26.62 16.90 5.48
CA PRO A 33 25.47 16.52 6.31
C PRO A 33 24.08 16.75 5.66
N TYR A 34 24.03 17.02 4.35
CA TYR A 34 22.84 17.30 3.54
C TYR A 34 22.52 16.24 2.47
N SER A 35 23.35 15.18 2.27
CA SER A 35 23.05 14.13 1.28
C SER A 35 21.94 13.14 1.71
N ALA A 36 21.52 13.15 2.97
CA ALA A 36 20.43 12.30 3.48
C ALA A 36 19.03 12.94 3.30
N MET A 37 18.89 14.01 2.52
CA MET A 37 17.63 14.76 2.38
C MET A 37 16.75 14.37 1.20
N THR A 38 17.21 13.49 0.32
CA THR A 38 16.42 13.03 -0.84
C THR A 38 15.93 11.60 -0.64
N GLU A 39 15.32 11.34 0.52
CA GLU A 39 14.39 10.23 0.65
C GLU A 39 13.19 10.50 -0.27
N HIS A 40 12.92 9.58 -1.20
CA HIS A 40 11.79 9.64 -2.12
C HIS A 40 10.47 9.67 -1.33
N THR A 41 9.97 10.86 -0.99
CA THR A 41 8.64 11.00 -0.41
C THR A 41 7.62 10.58 -1.48
N PRO A 42 6.85 9.50 -1.26
CA PRO A 42 5.86 9.09 -2.23
C PRO A 42 4.84 10.22 -2.42
N PRO A 43 4.33 10.40 -3.65
CA PRO A 43 3.37 11.46 -3.92
C PRO A 43 2.13 11.28 -3.03
N PRO A 44 1.40 12.36 -2.71
CA PRO A 44 0.36 12.34 -1.69
C PRO A 44 -0.71 11.25 -1.88
N TRP A 45 -1.01 10.85 -3.12
CA TRP A 45 -1.95 9.77 -3.46
C TRP A 45 -1.42 8.35 -3.28
N LYS A 46 -0.09 8.16 -3.17
CA LYS A 46 0.54 6.86 -2.84
C LYS A 46 0.79 6.72 -1.33
N ARG A 47 0.58 7.78 -0.55
CA ARG A 47 0.74 7.75 0.90
C ARG A 47 -0.43 7.00 1.53
N GLY A 48 -0.13 6.16 2.51
CA GLY A 48 -1.15 5.55 3.36
C GLY A 48 -1.91 6.59 4.19
N LYS A 49 -3.04 6.19 4.76
CA LYS A 49 -3.79 7.04 5.70
C LYS A 49 -2.88 7.48 6.86
N PRO A 50 -2.88 8.77 7.25
CA PRO A 50 -2.06 9.25 8.35
C PRO A 50 -2.35 8.47 9.64
N LYS A 51 -1.27 8.08 10.34
CA LYS A 51 -1.33 7.40 11.64
C LYS A 51 -2.02 8.31 12.67
N GLY A 52 -2.82 7.72 13.54
CA GLY A 52 -3.56 8.46 14.59
C GLY A 52 -4.89 9.07 14.15
N LYS A 53 -5.26 9.01 12.86
CA LYS A 53 -6.63 9.34 12.44
C LYS A 53 -7.51 8.10 12.52
N SER A 54 -8.62 8.16 13.24
CA SER A 54 -9.64 7.10 13.28
C SER A 54 -10.10 6.75 11.86
N ALA A 55 -10.37 5.47 11.60
CA ALA A 55 -10.98 5.03 10.35
C ALA A 55 -12.24 5.86 10.07
N SER A 56 -12.57 6.07 8.79
CA SER A 56 -13.84 6.71 8.44
C SER A 56 -14.97 5.89 9.04
N THR A 57 -15.75 6.47 9.94
CA THR A 57 -16.87 5.77 10.57
C THR A 57 -18.04 5.74 9.59
N PRO A 58 -18.49 4.55 9.15
CA PRO A 58 -19.65 4.45 8.28
C PRO A 58 -20.94 4.84 9.02
N LEU A 59 -21.94 5.28 8.26
CA LEU A 59 -23.31 5.50 8.76
C LEU A 59 -23.92 4.16 9.19
N THR A 60 -24.63 4.17 10.32
CA THR A 60 -25.44 3.02 10.76
C THR A 60 -26.61 2.80 9.79
N ALA A 61 -27.23 1.61 9.85
CA ALA A 61 -28.38 1.31 8.99
C ALA A 61 -29.57 2.24 9.27
N SER A 62 -29.82 2.57 10.54
CA SER A 62 -30.84 3.53 10.97
C SER A 62 -30.60 4.93 10.39
N GLN A 63 -29.35 5.41 10.45
CA GLN A 63 -28.97 6.69 9.88
C GLN A 63 -29.17 6.74 8.35
N LYS A 64 -28.85 5.65 7.63
CA LYS A 64 -29.11 5.56 6.18
C LYS A 64 -30.60 5.60 5.85
N ALA A 65 -31.44 4.93 6.64
CA ALA A 65 -32.88 4.97 6.46
C ALA A 65 -33.44 6.39 6.67
N ALA A 66 -33.00 7.06 7.74
CA ALA A 66 -33.38 8.45 8.02
C ALA A 66 -32.93 9.42 6.91
N ALA A 67 -31.71 9.24 6.38
CA ALA A 67 -31.22 10.04 5.25
C ALA A 67 -32.07 9.84 3.99
N LYS A 68 -32.45 8.59 3.70
CA LYS A 68 -33.27 8.25 2.54
C LYS A 68 -34.66 8.87 2.65
N GLN A 69 -35.31 8.74 3.80
CA GLN A 69 -36.63 9.33 4.04
C GLN A 69 -36.62 10.85 3.85
N ARG A 70 -35.62 11.53 4.42
CA ARG A 70 -35.48 12.98 4.27
C ARG A 70 -35.25 13.42 2.82
N ALA A 71 -34.48 12.63 2.07
CA ALA A 71 -34.25 12.89 0.65
C ALA A 71 -35.55 12.75 -0.15
N GLU A 72 -36.36 11.72 0.13
CA GLU A 72 -37.66 11.50 -0.50
C GLU A 72 -38.65 12.64 -0.19
N GLU A 73 -38.75 13.06 1.07
CA GLU A 73 -39.57 14.20 1.52
C GLU A 73 -39.16 15.51 0.82
N ALA A 74 -37.86 15.70 0.59
CA ALA A 74 -37.33 16.86 -0.11
C ALA A 74 -37.34 16.73 -1.64
N GLY A 75 -37.75 15.58 -2.19
CA GLY A 75 -37.70 15.29 -3.63
C GLY A 75 -36.28 15.23 -4.22
N ARG A 76 -35.27 14.95 -3.40
CA ARG A 76 -33.86 14.92 -3.79
C ARG A 76 -33.46 13.47 -4.06
N PRO A 77 -32.71 13.18 -5.14
CA PRO A 77 -32.25 11.82 -5.39
C PRO A 77 -31.33 11.33 -4.26
N TYR A 78 -31.46 10.06 -3.91
CA TYR A 78 -30.59 9.34 -2.99
C TYR A 78 -29.76 8.32 -3.79
N PRO A 79 -28.45 8.11 -3.50
CA PRO A 79 -27.66 8.64 -2.38
C PRO A 79 -27.14 10.06 -2.61
N ASN A 80 -27.18 10.90 -1.57
CA ASN A 80 -26.67 12.28 -1.64
C ASN A 80 -25.83 12.65 -0.40
N LEU A 81 -24.99 13.67 -0.53
CA LEU A 81 -24.10 14.11 0.56
C LEU A 81 -24.85 14.85 1.68
N VAL A 82 -25.78 15.73 1.34
CA VAL A 82 -26.42 16.63 2.31
C VAL A 82 -27.21 15.86 3.36
N ASP A 83 -27.99 14.86 2.94
CA ASP A 83 -28.80 14.05 3.85
C ASP A 83 -27.94 13.01 4.59
N ASN A 84 -26.88 12.50 3.96
CA ASN A 84 -25.89 11.66 4.63
C ASN A 84 -25.12 12.43 5.73
N MET A 85 -24.77 13.70 5.49
CA MET A 85 -24.12 14.57 6.49
C MET A 85 -25.07 14.91 7.63
N TRP A 86 -26.35 15.16 7.34
CA TRP A 86 -27.36 15.33 8.37
C TRP A 86 -27.53 14.05 9.21
N ALA A 87 -27.58 12.88 8.58
CA ALA A 87 -27.70 11.61 9.26
C ALA A 87 -26.47 11.26 10.12
N SER A 88 -25.25 11.65 9.71
CA SER A 88 -24.04 11.44 10.50
C SER A 88 -24.02 12.20 11.84
N ARG A 89 -24.81 13.27 11.94
CA ARG A 89 -24.95 14.10 13.14
C ARG A 89 -26.02 13.56 14.09
N GLN A 90 -26.84 12.61 13.64
CA GLN A 90 -27.83 11.96 14.48
C GLN A 90 -27.16 10.98 15.45
N PRO A 91 -27.76 10.73 16.62
CA PRO A 91 -27.31 9.66 17.50
C PRO A 91 -27.24 8.34 16.72
N LYS A 92 -26.16 7.57 16.96
CA LYS A 92 -25.94 6.28 16.30
C LYS A 92 -26.84 5.20 16.87
#